data_AF-A0A497JK52-F1
#
_entry.id   AF-A0A497JK52-F1
#
_cell.length_a   1.000
_cell.length_b   1.000
_cell.length_c   1.000
_cell.angle_alpha   90.00
_cell.angle_beta   90.00
_cell.angle_gamma   90.00
#
_symmetry.space_group_name_H-M   'P 1'
#
loop_
_entity.id
_entity.type
_entity.pdbx_description
1 polymer ?
#
loop_
_entity_poly.entity_id
_entity_poly.type
_entity_poly.pdbx_seq_one_letter_code
_entity_poly.pdbx_strand_id
1 'polypeptide(L)'
;MEAIQKSIKLIKKEEVMIMFKKIMTVFILINVLLLAGSTSVLAKPQPDFTFWGTAYVNGVPLTQTDTDYTITLEVDGIELVRYTMGDIPTYGDFYVLAVPMDDDPAVTNKGQAGDTAYIYINGNPVDENPLTLGSYGGTQQLNIHVTIGEPEIDVTPMSLDYGDVFIGSSSSLSVTIANTGTADLEVTSIELGVGSSS
;
A
#
# COMPACT_ATOMS: atom_id res chain seq x y z
N MET A 1 40.86 77.06 30.37
CA MET A 1 40.55 75.71 30.92
C MET A 1 39.17 75.19 30.49
N GLU A 2 38.15 76.05 30.35
CA GLU A 2 36.77 75.65 30.03
C GLU A 2 36.60 74.96 28.65
N ALA A 3 37.32 75.43 27.62
CA ALA A 3 37.28 74.82 26.28
C ALA A 3 37.79 73.37 26.26
N ILE A 4 38.80 73.05 27.07
CA ILE A 4 39.39 71.69 27.17
C ILE A 4 38.40 70.73 27.81
N GLN A 5 37.69 71.17 28.86
CA GLN A 5 36.66 70.37 29.54
C GLN A 5 35.47 70.06 28.61
N LYS A 6 35.07 71.03 27.77
CA LYS A 6 34.01 70.84 26.77
C LYS A 6 34.40 69.82 25.69
N SER A 7 35.65 69.86 25.20
CA SER A 7 36.16 68.90 24.23
C SER A 7 36.25 67.48 24.79
N ILE A 8 36.72 67.30 26.03
CA ILE A 8 36.76 65.98 26.69
C ILE A 8 35.35 65.40 26.89
N LYS A 9 34.37 66.25 27.25
CA LYS A 9 32.96 65.83 27.40
C LYS A 9 32.33 65.42 26.06
N LEU A 10 32.72 66.08 24.96
CA LEU A 10 32.24 65.75 23.62
C LEU A 10 32.83 64.42 23.12
N ILE A 11 34.13 64.18 23.33
CA ILE A 11 34.80 62.92 22.98
C ILE A 11 34.17 61.74 23.74
N LYS A 12 33.93 61.89 25.06
CA LYS A 12 33.22 60.86 25.85
C LYS A 12 31.79 60.60 25.35
N LYS A 13 31.10 61.63 24.84
CA LYS A 13 29.75 61.47 24.27
C LYS A 13 29.77 60.71 22.94
N GLU A 14 30.78 60.93 22.09
CA GLU A 14 30.96 60.17 20.84
C GLU A 14 31.31 58.71 21.10
N GLU A 15 32.21 58.42 22.06
CA GLU A 15 32.52 57.03 22.43
C GLU A 15 31.30 56.27 22.99
N VAL A 16 30.51 56.93 23.84
CA VAL A 16 29.24 56.37 24.36
C VAL A 16 28.24 56.14 23.23
N MET A 17 28.14 57.07 22.26
CA MET A 17 27.24 56.93 21.12
C MET A 17 27.65 55.80 20.17
N ILE A 18 28.96 55.59 19.96
CA ILE A 18 29.50 54.47 19.18
C ILE A 18 29.23 53.14 19.89
N MET A 19 29.41 53.08 21.21
CA MET A 19 29.05 51.90 22.03
C MET A 19 27.55 51.57 21.94
N PHE A 20 26.67 52.57 22.05
CA PHE A 20 25.22 52.37 21.91
C PHE A 20 24.81 51.93 20.51
N LYS A 21 25.43 52.46 19.44
CA LYS A 21 25.19 51.98 18.07
C LYS A 21 25.63 50.52 17.89
N LYS A 22 26.80 50.13 18.42
CA LYS A 22 27.28 48.73 18.36
C LYS A 22 26.35 47.76 19.10
N ILE A 23 25.91 48.12 20.30
CA ILE A 23 24.98 47.29 21.10
C ILE A 23 23.61 47.19 20.41
N MET A 24 23.09 48.29 19.87
CA MET A 24 21.81 48.31 19.14
C MET A 24 21.86 47.47 17.85
N THR A 25 22.97 47.50 17.10
CA THR A 25 23.14 46.65 15.90
C THR A 25 23.20 45.15 16.25
N VAL A 26 23.82 44.78 17.38
CA VAL A 26 23.87 43.39 17.86
C VAL A 26 22.48 42.91 18.31
N PHE A 27 21.69 43.75 18.98
CA PHE A 27 20.30 43.44 19.34
C PHE A 27 19.38 43.28 18.13
N ILE A 28 19.56 44.09 17.08
CA ILE A 28 18.79 43.96 15.82
C ILE A 28 19.17 42.66 15.10
N LEU A 29 20.46 42.29 15.04
CA LEU A 29 20.90 41.03 14.41
C LEU A 29 20.38 39.79 15.14
N ILE A 30 20.33 39.80 16.48
CA ILE A 30 19.78 38.69 17.28
C ILE A 30 18.27 38.53 17.06
N ASN A 31 17.52 39.65 17.00
CA ASN A 31 16.07 39.59 16.74
C ASN A 31 15.75 39.19 15.29
N VAL A 32 16.57 39.60 14.32
CA VAL A 32 16.46 39.16 12.91
C VAL A 32 16.76 37.66 12.79
N LEU A 33 17.70 37.12 13.58
CA LEU A 33 18.02 35.68 13.61
C LEU A 33 16.89 34.85 14.25
N LEU A 34 16.15 35.41 15.21
CA LEU A 34 14.96 34.78 15.81
C LEU A 34 13.70 34.89 14.91
N LEU A 35 13.64 35.85 13.99
CA LEU A 35 12.58 35.96 12.97
C LEU A 35 12.81 35.08 11.74
N ALA A 36 14.01 34.50 11.59
CA ALA A 36 14.32 33.55 10.51
C ALA A 36 13.90 32.09 10.84
N GLY A 37 13.25 31.87 11.99
CA GLY A 37 12.80 30.55 12.47
C GLY A 37 11.61 29.95 11.72
N SER A 38 11.23 30.48 10.55
CA SER A 38 10.26 29.84 9.67
C SER A 38 10.92 29.63 8.31
N THR A 39 11.88 28.71 8.26
CA THR A 39 12.14 28.02 7.01
C THR A 39 10.90 27.18 6.73
N SER A 40 10.11 27.61 5.76
CA SER A 40 9.19 26.73 5.05
C SER A 40 9.86 25.38 4.85
N VAL A 41 9.29 24.33 5.43
CA VAL A 41 9.69 22.95 5.14
C VAL A 41 9.33 22.75 3.67
N LEU A 42 10.29 22.93 2.76
CA LEU A 42 10.15 22.31 1.45
C LEU A 42 10.11 20.82 1.76
N ALA A 43 8.94 20.18 1.56
CA ALA A 43 8.81 18.74 1.68
C ALA A 43 9.95 18.10 0.87
N LYS A 44 10.90 17.48 1.57
CA LYS A 44 11.96 16.75 0.90
C LYS A 44 11.32 15.43 0.47
N PRO A 45 11.31 15.09 -0.84
CA PRO A 45 10.81 13.79 -1.26
C PRO A 45 11.55 12.69 -0.48
N GLN A 46 10.81 11.87 0.28
CA GLN A 46 11.39 10.73 0.98
C GLN A 46 11.49 9.54 0.01
N PRO A 47 12.55 8.73 0.09
CA PRO A 47 12.66 7.53 -0.73
C PRO A 47 11.68 6.45 -0.28
N ASP A 48 11.15 5.70 -1.25
CA ASP A 48 10.22 4.60 -1.03
C ASP A 48 10.84 3.48 -0.17
N PHE A 49 10.01 2.77 0.58
CA PHE A 49 10.39 1.51 1.23
C PHE A 49 9.96 0.34 0.33
N THR A 50 10.86 -0.58 0.02
CA THR A 50 10.57 -1.66 -0.95
C THR A 50 10.40 -3.02 -0.29
N PHE A 51 9.24 -3.66 -0.47
CA PHE A 51 9.10 -5.11 -0.32
C PHE A 51 9.33 -5.80 -1.66
N TRP A 52 9.97 -6.96 -1.65
CA TRP A 52 10.15 -7.78 -2.86
C TRP A 52 10.32 -9.27 -2.53
N GLY A 53 9.98 -10.14 -3.46
CA GLY A 53 10.23 -11.57 -3.32
C GLY A 53 9.32 -12.42 -4.21
N THR A 54 9.09 -13.66 -3.82
CA THR A 54 8.20 -14.57 -4.55
C THR A 54 6.81 -14.55 -3.92
N ALA A 55 5.78 -14.39 -4.76
CA ALA A 55 4.39 -14.53 -4.36
C ALA A 55 3.91 -15.95 -4.67
N TYR A 56 3.14 -16.54 -3.75
CA TYR A 56 2.59 -17.88 -3.87
C TYR A 56 1.07 -17.86 -3.78
N VAL A 57 0.41 -18.54 -4.71
CA VAL A 57 -1.05 -18.73 -4.71
C VAL A 57 -1.31 -20.22 -4.62
N ASN A 58 -2.01 -20.66 -3.57
CA ASN A 58 -2.25 -22.08 -3.30
C ASN A 58 -0.96 -22.92 -3.30
N GLY A 59 0.15 -22.32 -2.85
CA GLY A 59 1.48 -22.92 -2.81
C GLY A 59 2.25 -22.93 -4.15
N VAL A 60 1.65 -22.44 -5.25
CA VAL A 60 2.31 -22.32 -6.55
C VAL A 60 2.96 -20.94 -6.65
N PRO A 61 4.27 -20.85 -6.98
CA PRO A 61 4.93 -19.56 -7.16
C PRO A 61 4.40 -18.89 -8.43
N LEU A 62 4.04 -17.61 -8.32
CA LEU A 62 3.75 -16.76 -9.46
C LEU A 62 5.05 -16.41 -10.20
N THR A 63 4.89 -16.16 -11.49
CA THR A 63 5.94 -15.81 -12.45
C THR A 63 5.62 -14.48 -13.11
N GLN A 64 6.57 -13.94 -13.87
CA GLN A 64 6.33 -12.70 -14.63
C GLN A 64 5.24 -12.82 -15.71
N THR A 65 4.80 -14.04 -16.06
CA THR A 65 3.76 -14.26 -17.06
C THR A 65 2.34 -14.30 -16.48
N ASP A 66 2.20 -14.36 -15.16
CA ASP A 66 0.92 -14.42 -14.44
C ASP A 66 0.32 -13.01 -14.29
N THR A 67 0.17 -12.30 -15.41
CA THR A 67 -0.20 -10.87 -15.49
C THR A 67 -1.62 -10.53 -15.02
N ASP A 68 -2.40 -11.53 -14.64
CA ASP A 68 -3.72 -11.43 -14.02
C ASP A 68 -3.66 -11.33 -12.49
N TYR A 69 -2.47 -11.46 -11.89
CA TYR A 69 -2.26 -11.28 -10.47
C TYR A 69 -1.75 -9.87 -10.14
N THR A 70 -2.54 -9.19 -9.32
CA THR A 70 -2.25 -7.88 -8.75
C THR A 70 -1.92 -8.03 -7.27
N ILE A 71 -0.88 -7.33 -6.84
CA ILE A 71 -0.41 -7.28 -5.46
C ILE A 71 -0.54 -5.84 -4.99
N THR A 72 -1.31 -5.62 -3.93
CA THR A 72 -1.52 -4.28 -3.35
C THR A 72 -0.99 -4.24 -1.93
N LEU A 73 -0.61 -3.05 -1.48
CA LEU A 73 -0.31 -2.78 -0.07
C LEU A 73 -1.14 -1.61 0.42
N GLU A 74 -1.78 -1.81 1.56
CA GLU A 74 -2.61 -0.83 2.24
C GLU A 74 -2.05 -0.46 3.61
N VAL A 75 -2.20 0.81 3.97
CA VAL A 75 -2.00 1.32 5.35
C VAL A 75 -3.28 2.06 5.73
N ASP A 76 -3.83 1.76 6.91
CA ASP A 76 -5.10 2.31 7.39
C ASP A 76 -6.27 2.20 6.37
N GLY A 77 -6.27 1.14 5.55
CA GLY A 77 -7.27 0.89 4.51
C GLY A 77 -7.11 1.74 3.24
N ILE A 78 -5.98 2.43 3.08
CA ILE A 78 -5.64 3.21 1.88
C ILE A 78 -4.60 2.43 1.07
N GLU A 79 -4.92 2.10 -0.18
CA GLU A 79 -3.96 1.52 -1.13
C GLU A 79 -2.85 2.53 -1.43
N LEU A 80 -1.63 2.23 -1.00
CA LEU A 80 -0.46 3.08 -1.23
C LEU A 80 0.33 2.68 -2.47
N VAL A 81 0.32 1.39 -2.81
CA VAL A 81 1.03 0.85 -3.97
C VAL A 81 0.32 -0.39 -4.51
N ARG A 82 0.42 -0.55 -5.84
CA ARG A 82 -0.07 -1.68 -6.61
C ARG A 82 1.02 -2.13 -7.58
N TYR A 83 1.15 -3.44 -7.72
CA TYR A 83 2.05 -4.10 -8.66
C TYR A 83 1.33 -5.25 -9.36
N THR A 84 1.37 -5.30 -10.68
CA THR A 84 0.92 -6.48 -11.45
C THR A 84 2.14 -7.33 -11.78
N MET A 85 2.03 -8.65 -11.62
CA MET A 85 3.14 -9.55 -11.98
C MET A 85 3.58 -9.30 -13.43
N GLY A 86 4.89 -9.11 -13.62
CA GLY A 86 5.48 -8.82 -14.93
C GLY A 86 5.54 -7.34 -15.33
N ASP A 87 4.98 -6.41 -14.54
CA ASP A 87 5.00 -4.96 -14.83
C ASP A 87 6.42 -4.40 -15.01
N ILE A 88 7.39 -5.00 -14.31
CA ILE A 88 8.80 -4.63 -14.39
C ILE A 88 9.62 -5.86 -14.82
N PRO A 89 9.82 -6.09 -16.13
CA PRO A 89 10.44 -7.31 -16.65
C PRO A 89 11.87 -7.57 -16.15
N THR A 90 12.59 -6.53 -15.72
CA THR A 90 13.95 -6.67 -15.19
C THR A 90 14.03 -7.40 -13.86
N TYR A 91 12.91 -7.51 -13.12
CA TYR A 91 12.86 -8.26 -11.86
C TYR A 91 12.46 -9.73 -12.04
N GLY A 92 12.18 -10.17 -13.28
CA GLY A 92 11.80 -11.54 -13.58
C GLY A 92 10.55 -11.95 -12.78
N ASP A 93 10.61 -13.11 -12.15
CA ASP A 93 9.48 -13.72 -11.42
C ASP A 93 9.25 -13.12 -10.02
N PHE A 94 9.95 -12.03 -9.66
CA PHE A 94 9.76 -11.37 -8.38
C PHE A 94 8.74 -10.24 -8.46
N TYR A 95 7.89 -10.16 -7.43
CA TYR A 95 7.09 -8.97 -7.20
C TYR A 95 7.92 -7.87 -6.54
N VAL A 96 7.53 -6.61 -6.76
CA VAL A 96 8.17 -5.44 -6.14
C VAL A 96 7.10 -4.42 -5.75
N LEU A 97 7.03 -4.09 -4.46
CA LEU A 97 6.17 -3.04 -3.91
C LEU A 97 7.05 -1.90 -3.38
N ALA A 98 7.21 -0.85 -4.20
CA ALA A 98 7.84 0.39 -3.76
C ALA A 98 6.80 1.27 -3.05
N VAL A 99 6.72 1.15 -1.73
CA VAL A 99 5.75 1.87 -0.91
C VAL A 99 6.19 3.33 -0.80
N PRO A 100 5.37 4.29 -1.27
CA PRO A 100 5.74 5.68 -1.20
C PRO A 100 5.65 6.18 0.24
N MET A 101 6.73 6.81 0.72
CA MET A 101 6.85 7.24 2.12
C MET A 101 6.84 8.77 2.27
N ASP A 102 6.43 9.24 3.44
CA ASP A 102 6.54 10.65 3.87
C ASP A 102 6.72 10.70 5.39
N ASP A 103 7.47 11.69 5.89
CA ASP A 103 7.64 11.92 7.33
C ASP A 103 6.66 12.95 7.90
N ASP A 104 5.89 13.63 7.05
CA ASP A 104 4.79 14.49 7.46
C ASP A 104 3.54 13.65 7.79
N PRO A 105 3.12 13.59 9.07
CA PRO A 105 1.95 12.80 9.48
C PRO A 105 0.62 13.32 8.94
N ALA A 106 0.58 14.52 8.34
CA ALA A 106 -0.62 15.03 7.67
C ALA A 106 -0.85 14.40 6.30
N VAL A 107 0.14 13.70 5.73
CA VAL A 107 0.07 13.08 4.40
C VAL A 107 -0.48 11.67 4.53
N THR A 108 -1.75 11.49 4.16
CA THR A 108 -2.47 10.20 4.34
C THR A 108 -2.37 9.25 3.14
N ASN A 109 -1.71 9.64 2.05
CA ASN A 109 -1.51 8.81 0.85
C ASN A 109 -0.06 8.32 0.73
N LYS A 110 0.64 8.25 1.86
CA LYS A 110 2.03 7.83 2.01
C LYS A 110 2.17 7.06 3.31
N GLY A 111 3.12 6.13 3.35
CA GLY A 111 3.47 5.40 4.57
C GLY A 111 4.48 6.15 5.43
N GLN A 112 4.44 5.90 6.73
CA GLN A 112 5.42 6.32 7.71
C GLN A 112 6.16 5.11 8.28
N ALA A 113 7.41 5.32 8.69
CA ALA A 113 8.17 4.26 9.34
C ALA A 113 7.48 3.83 10.65
N GLY A 114 7.23 2.53 10.79
CA GLY A 114 6.49 1.96 11.92
C GLY A 114 5.00 1.75 11.67
N ASP A 115 4.45 2.20 10.54
CA ASP A 115 3.07 1.94 10.18
C ASP A 115 2.79 0.44 10.04
N THR A 116 1.57 0.06 10.37
CA THR A 116 1.06 -1.29 10.12
C THR A 116 0.49 -1.35 8.70
N ALA A 117 1.01 -2.27 7.90
CA ALA A 117 0.62 -2.46 6.51
C ALA A 117 0.02 -3.85 6.29
N TYR A 118 -0.84 -3.95 5.27
CA TYR A 118 -1.48 -5.18 4.83
C TYR A 118 -1.25 -5.37 3.34
N ILE A 119 -0.76 -6.54 2.94
CA ILE A 119 -0.61 -6.92 1.53
C ILE A 119 -1.77 -7.81 1.10
N TYR A 120 -2.25 -7.60 -0.12
CA TYR A 120 -3.26 -8.44 -0.74
C TYR A 120 -2.79 -8.95 -2.09
N ILE A 121 -3.22 -10.16 -2.47
CA ILE A 121 -3.10 -10.70 -3.82
C ILE A 121 -4.51 -10.84 -4.38
N ASN A 122 -4.82 -10.11 -5.46
CA ASN A 122 -6.17 -10.01 -6.05
C ASN A 122 -7.26 -9.74 -4.99
N GLY A 123 -6.95 -8.88 -4.01
CA GLY A 123 -7.86 -8.52 -2.92
C GLY A 123 -7.96 -9.52 -1.76
N ASN A 124 -7.26 -10.67 -1.83
CA ASN A 124 -7.19 -11.63 -0.73
C ASN A 124 -5.99 -11.33 0.17
N PRO A 125 -6.15 -11.25 1.50
CA PRO A 125 -5.05 -10.94 2.41
C PRO A 125 -4.03 -12.07 2.40
N VAL A 126 -2.74 -11.72 2.40
CA VAL A 126 -1.65 -12.70 2.51
C VAL A 126 -1.47 -13.17 3.96
N ASP A 127 -0.91 -14.37 4.12
CA ASP A 127 -0.68 -15.03 5.40
C ASP A 127 0.34 -14.27 6.28
N GLU A 128 1.24 -13.50 5.67
CA GLU A 128 2.28 -12.73 6.35
C GLU A 128 1.76 -11.45 7.03
N ASN A 129 0.49 -11.08 6.81
CA ASN A 129 -0.08 -9.90 7.43
C ASN A 129 -0.30 -10.08 8.95
N PRO A 130 -0.19 -9.00 9.74
CA PRO A 130 0.22 -7.65 9.34
C PRO A 130 1.75 -7.48 9.22
N LEU A 131 2.17 -6.48 8.46
CA LEU A 131 3.57 -6.09 8.29
C LEU A 131 3.84 -4.72 8.92
N THR A 132 5.10 -4.44 9.24
CA THR A 132 5.54 -3.11 9.69
C THR A 132 6.42 -2.46 8.63
N LEU A 133 6.12 -1.21 8.27
CA LEU A 133 6.96 -0.44 7.35
C LEU A 133 8.28 -0.05 8.04
N GLY A 134 9.40 -0.27 7.35
CA GLY A 134 10.73 0.08 7.85
C GLY A 134 11.10 1.55 7.61
N SER A 135 12.38 1.85 7.82
CA SER A 135 12.95 3.18 7.54
C SER A 135 12.87 3.55 6.06
N TYR A 136 12.69 4.84 5.77
CA TYR A 136 12.68 5.39 4.41
C TYR A 136 13.88 4.91 3.58
N GLY A 137 13.64 4.49 2.32
CA GLY A 137 14.69 3.97 1.44
C GLY A 137 15.18 2.56 1.78
N GLY A 138 14.60 1.93 2.81
CA GLY A 138 14.88 0.55 3.17
C GLY A 138 14.33 -0.44 2.16
N THR A 139 14.89 -1.65 2.15
CA THR A 139 14.39 -2.76 1.36
C THR A 139 14.24 -4.00 2.24
N GLN A 140 13.21 -4.79 1.96
CA GLN A 140 12.92 -6.03 2.67
C GLN A 140 12.54 -7.13 1.69
N GLN A 141 13.30 -8.22 1.71
CA GLN A 141 12.87 -9.44 1.03
C GLN A 141 11.77 -10.11 1.85
N LEU A 142 10.66 -10.43 1.21
CA LEU A 142 9.50 -11.10 1.78
C LEU A 142 8.92 -12.04 0.73
N ASN A 143 8.73 -13.29 1.10
CA ASN A 143 7.90 -14.19 0.30
C ASN A 143 6.50 -14.14 0.88
N ILE A 144 5.49 -14.02 0.01
CA ILE A 144 4.09 -13.89 0.43
C ILE A 144 3.27 -15.08 -0.04
N HIS A 145 2.34 -15.52 0.78
CA HIS A 145 1.47 -16.64 0.48
C HIS A 145 0.01 -16.22 0.61
N VAL A 146 -0.80 -16.67 -0.34
CA VAL A 146 -2.26 -16.59 -0.25
C VAL A 146 -2.86 -17.94 -0.58
N THR A 147 -3.89 -18.31 0.18
CA THR A 147 -4.75 -19.43 -0.14
C THR A 147 -6.07 -18.88 -0.65
N ILE A 148 -6.34 -19.06 -1.94
CA ILE A 148 -7.60 -18.66 -2.57
C ILE A 148 -8.45 -19.90 -2.79
N GLY A 149 -9.69 -19.87 -2.31
CA GLY A 149 -10.62 -20.97 -2.54
C GLY A 149 -11.05 -21.01 -4.00
N GLU A 150 -11.25 -22.21 -4.53
CA GLU A 150 -11.80 -22.42 -5.87
C GLU A 150 -13.17 -23.13 -5.74
N PRO A 151 -14.21 -22.67 -6.47
CA PRO A 151 -15.47 -23.39 -6.51
C PRO A 151 -15.33 -24.63 -7.38
N GLU A 152 -15.84 -25.77 -6.93
CA GLU A 152 -15.80 -27.01 -7.70
C GLU A 152 -17.19 -27.65 -7.68
N ILE A 153 -17.77 -27.84 -8.86
CA ILE A 153 -19.10 -28.41 -9.02
C ILE A 153 -19.01 -29.92 -9.27
N ASP A 154 -19.76 -30.69 -8.48
CA ASP A 154 -19.98 -32.12 -8.70
C ASP A 154 -21.47 -32.39 -8.91
N VAL A 155 -21.79 -33.27 -9.86
CA VAL A 155 -23.17 -33.57 -10.26
C VAL A 155 -23.36 -35.08 -10.37
N THR A 156 -24.26 -35.62 -9.55
CA THR A 156 -24.51 -37.06 -9.48
C THR A 156 -26.00 -37.41 -9.44
N PRO A 157 -26.49 -38.30 -10.33
CA PRO A 157 -25.80 -38.89 -11.50
C PRO A 157 -25.69 -37.89 -12.68
N MET A 158 -24.70 -38.11 -13.57
CA MET A 158 -24.53 -37.30 -14.78
C MET A 158 -25.55 -37.61 -15.89
N SER A 159 -26.26 -38.73 -15.79
CA SER A 159 -27.33 -39.11 -16.70
C SER A 159 -28.52 -39.70 -15.95
N LEU A 160 -29.71 -39.48 -16.49
CA LEU A 160 -30.96 -39.97 -15.95
C LEU A 160 -31.60 -40.93 -16.95
N ASP A 161 -31.79 -42.18 -16.54
CA ASP A 161 -32.53 -43.19 -17.31
C ASP A 161 -33.90 -43.41 -16.65
N TYR A 162 -34.94 -42.93 -17.32
CA TYR A 162 -36.32 -43.05 -16.85
C TYR A 162 -36.95 -44.42 -17.13
N GLY A 163 -36.33 -45.26 -17.95
CA GLY A 163 -36.89 -46.53 -18.42
C GLY A 163 -38.25 -46.36 -19.13
N ASP A 164 -39.06 -47.42 -19.10
CA ASP A 164 -40.41 -47.41 -19.66
C ASP A 164 -41.37 -46.62 -18.77
N VAL A 165 -41.93 -45.53 -19.30
CA VAL A 165 -42.97 -44.73 -18.63
C VAL A 165 -44.30 -44.89 -19.38
N PHE A 166 -45.30 -45.50 -18.74
CA PHE A 166 -46.61 -45.73 -19.35
C PHE A 166 -47.33 -44.43 -19.73
N ILE A 167 -48.11 -44.48 -20.80
CA ILE A 167 -48.94 -43.36 -21.26
C ILE A 167 -49.90 -42.94 -20.14
N GLY A 168 -49.90 -41.65 -19.83
CA GLY A 168 -50.72 -41.08 -18.76
C GLY A 168 -50.10 -41.18 -17.36
N SER A 169 -48.90 -41.76 -17.23
CA SER A 169 -48.13 -41.82 -15.97
C SER A 169 -47.00 -40.78 -15.96
N SER A 170 -46.43 -40.55 -14.77
CA SER A 170 -45.22 -39.72 -14.60
C SER A 170 -44.15 -40.51 -13.82
N SER A 171 -42.89 -40.21 -14.09
CA SER A 171 -41.72 -40.72 -13.38
C SER A 171 -40.83 -39.56 -12.98
N SER A 172 -40.16 -39.65 -11.83
CA SER A 172 -39.29 -38.60 -11.31
C SER A 172 -37.98 -39.20 -10.84
N LEU A 173 -36.88 -38.63 -11.31
CA LEU A 173 -35.53 -38.95 -10.87
C LEU A 173 -34.88 -37.70 -10.29
N SER A 174 -33.97 -37.89 -9.35
CA SER A 174 -33.24 -36.81 -8.70
C SER A 174 -31.80 -36.71 -9.20
N VAL A 175 -31.30 -35.49 -9.29
CA VAL A 175 -29.87 -35.18 -9.43
C VAL A 175 -29.43 -34.43 -8.19
N THR A 176 -28.26 -34.76 -7.68
CA THR A 176 -27.59 -34.06 -6.60
C THR A 176 -26.50 -33.18 -7.20
N ILE A 177 -26.50 -31.91 -6.83
CA ILE A 177 -25.42 -30.97 -7.14
C ILE A 177 -24.72 -30.66 -5.83
N ALA A 178 -23.40 -30.81 -5.79
CA ALA A 178 -22.56 -30.50 -4.65
C ALA A 178 -21.48 -29.49 -5.04
N ASN A 179 -21.11 -28.63 -4.09
CA ASN A 179 -19.87 -27.86 -4.15
C ASN A 179 -18.81 -28.65 -3.38
N THR A 180 -17.83 -29.23 -4.08
CA THR A 180 -16.70 -29.95 -3.48
C THR A 180 -15.47 -29.06 -3.28
N GLY A 181 -15.55 -27.82 -3.78
CA GLY A 181 -14.49 -26.84 -3.69
C GLY A 181 -14.42 -26.14 -2.33
N THR A 182 -13.54 -25.16 -2.24
CA THR A 182 -13.26 -24.39 -1.02
C THR A 182 -13.74 -22.94 -1.09
N ALA A 183 -14.24 -22.49 -2.24
CA ALA A 183 -14.96 -21.23 -2.39
C ALA A 183 -16.45 -21.45 -2.70
N ASP A 184 -17.24 -20.39 -2.52
CA ASP A 184 -18.68 -20.40 -2.81
C ASP A 184 -18.95 -20.67 -4.30
N LEU A 185 -19.79 -21.66 -4.57
CA LEU A 185 -20.27 -21.99 -5.91
C LEU A 185 -21.68 -21.40 -6.11
N GLU A 186 -21.81 -20.48 -7.06
CA GLU A 186 -23.10 -19.92 -7.46
C GLU A 186 -23.65 -20.63 -8.71
N VAL A 187 -24.86 -21.19 -8.61
CA VAL A 187 -25.58 -21.79 -9.75
C VAL A 187 -26.58 -20.76 -10.29
N THR A 188 -26.27 -20.18 -11.46
CA THR A 188 -27.06 -19.08 -12.05
C THR A 188 -28.16 -19.54 -13.00
N SER A 189 -28.03 -20.72 -13.62
CA SER A 189 -29.06 -21.31 -14.47
C SER A 189 -29.03 -22.84 -14.43
N ILE A 190 -30.19 -23.44 -14.69
CA ILE A 190 -30.36 -24.87 -14.95
C ILE A 190 -31.28 -24.98 -16.17
N GLU A 191 -30.79 -25.64 -17.21
CA GLU A 191 -31.51 -25.79 -18.47
C GLU A 191 -31.65 -27.26 -18.85
N LEU A 192 -32.76 -27.61 -19.50
CA LEU A 192 -32.92 -28.93 -20.09
C LEU A 192 -32.21 -28.94 -21.45
N GLY A 193 -31.21 -29.82 -21.59
CA GLY A 193 -30.60 -30.10 -22.88
C GLY A 193 -31.59 -30.80 -23.82
N VAL A 194 -31.33 -30.75 -25.14
CA VAL A 194 -32.12 -31.50 -26.12
C VAL A 194 -32.02 -33.00 -25.83
N GLY A 195 -33.10 -33.58 -25.32
CA GLY A 195 -33.21 -35.02 -25.13
C GLY A 195 -33.48 -35.70 -26.47
N SER A 196 -32.74 -36.75 -26.78
CA SER A 196 -33.09 -37.66 -27.88
C SER A 196 -34.16 -38.63 -27.37
N SER A 197 -35.36 -38.60 -27.94
CA SER A 197 -36.30 -39.73 -27.83
C SER A 197 -35.95 -40.76 -28.89
N SER A 198 -35.65 -42.00 -28.50
CA SER A 198 -35.56 -43.15 -29.39
C SER A 198 -36.89 -43.89 -29.49
#